data_AF-A0A956GA21-F1
#
_entry.id   AF-A0A956GA21-F1
#
_cell.length_a   1.000
_cell.length_b   1.000
_cell.length_c   1.000
_cell.angle_alpha   90.00
_cell.angle_beta   90.00
_cell.angle_gamma   90.00
#
_symmetry.space_group_name_H-M   'P 1'
#
loop_
_entity.id
_entity.type
_entity.pdbx_description
1 polymer ?
#
loop_
_entity_poly.entity_id
_entity_poly.type
_entity_poly.pdbx_seq_one_letter_code
_entity_poly.pdbx_strand_id
1 'polypeptide(L)'
;MFVARALLLTLLVAAPLGCAKKPRTAAAGSGSAAVTGVPKLAASDVRALLYRCEARAQADDVKGFRDCLTRASERRLDQQFASVQKRLSQAALVVDPIARRANALAPDQRAKVAKQLLALSMLRLRLSTMMRRVSWKAHLAKIAKAPRSEVIALEQKDRHAKFKKRFKAGGKVNETWHTLAYERGAWRVDLVGNPEFAKRIVALEKAVRSGVTALQARAAALGTALAGAESKSKSKSKVKAKAKTKGKGG
;
A
#
# COMPACT_ATOMS: atom_id res chain seq x y z
N MET A 1 -6.87 60.90 -0.04
CA MET A 1 -7.13 61.33 1.34
C MET A 1 -6.15 60.59 2.25
N PHE A 2 -5.22 61.31 2.88
CA PHE A 2 -4.32 60.79 3.92
C PHE A 2 -4.76 61.39 5.26
N VAL A 3 -4.95 60.58 6.30
CA VAL A 3 -4.81 61.04 7.70
C VAL A 3 -4.17 59.90 8.51
N ALA A 4 -2.99 60.17 9.03
CA ALA A 4 -2.34 59.35 10.06
C ALA A 4 -2.68 59.88 11.46
N ARG A 5 -2.66 59.01 12.47
CA ARG A 5 -2.35 59.36 13.87
C ARG A 5 -1.54 58.19 14.45
N ALA A 6 -0.27 58.35 14.84
CA ALA A 6 0.26 59.13 15.99
C ALA A 6 -0.05 58.42 17.33
N LEU A 7 0.82 58.28 18.33
CA LEU A 7 2.26 58.55 18.62
C LEU A 7 2.75 57.40 19.56
N LEU A 8 3.98 57.24 20.05
CA LEU A 8 5.25 58.00 20.04
C LEU A 8 6.44 57.01 20.11
N LEU A 9 7.66 57.48 20.38
CA LEU A 9 8.85 56.68 20.65
C LEU A 9 9.72 57.41 21.71
N THR A 10 10.01 56.79 22.86
CA THR A 10 11.13 57.13 23.78
C THR A 10 11.29 55.98 24.79
N LEU A 11 12.38 55.20 24.86
CA LEU A 11 13.80 55.45 25.16
C LEU A 11 14.15 55.71 26.65
N LEU A 12 14.82 54.69 27.20
CA LEU A 12 15.66 54.56 28.40
C LEU A 12 15.87 55.75 29.37
N VAL A 13 15.73 55.44 30.67
CA VAL A 13 16.67 55.84 31.74
C VAL A 13 16.94 54.60 32.62
N ALA A 14 18.14 54.48 33.18
CA ALA A 14 18.61 53.26 33.87
C ALA A 14 18.95 53.47 35.36
N ALA A 15 18.87 52.37 36.13
CA ALA A 15 19.52 52.14 37.44
C ALA A 15 18.97 52.99 38.64
N PRO A 16 19.04 52.53 39.91
CA PRO A 16 20.12 51.74 40.50
C PRO A 16 19.75 50.39 41.14
N LEU A 17 20.80 49.69 41.57
CA LEU A 17 20.79 48.36 42.17
C LEU A 17 20.17 48.35 43.59
N GLY A 18 19.28 47.39 43.84
CA GLY A 18 18.78 47.06 45.17
C GLY A 18 18.60 45.54 45.31
N CYS A 19 19.45 44.89 46.11
CA CYS A 19 19.43 43.44 46.30
C CYS A 19 18.23 42.97 47.12
N ALA A 20 17.13 42.62 46.46
CA ALA A 20 16.01 41.90 47.06
C ALA A 20 15.97 40.44 46.54
N LYS A 21 16.32 39.48 47.42
CA LYS A 21 16.11 38.04 47.17
C LYS A 21 14.60 37.78 47.01
N LYS A 22 14.10 37.74 45.77
CA LYS A 22 12.77 37.17 45.48
C LYS A 22 12.87 35.64 45.40
N PRO A 23 11.87 34.90 45.92
CA PRO A 23 11.82 33.46 45.76
C PRO A 23 11.75 33.12 44.27
N ARG A 24 12.48 32.06 43.90
CA ARG A 24 12.47 31.48 42.55
C ARG A 24 11.02 31.06 42.24
N THR A 25 10.32 31.86 41.44
CA THR A 25 9.05 31.44 40.86
C THR A 25 9.31 30.17 40.09
N ALA A 26 8.82 29.04 40.62
CA ALA A 26 8.81 27.79 39.90
C ALA A 26 8.09 28.06 38.57
N ALA A 27 8.75 27.74 37.46
CA ALA A 27 8.09 27.74 36.16
C ALA A 27 6.82 26.91 36.31
N ALA A 28 5.66 27.53 36.05
CA ALA A 28 4.37 26.86 36.17
C ALA A 28 4.45 25.57 35.35
N GLY A 29 4.44 24.43 36.04
CA GLY A 29 4.57 23.15 35.39
C GLY A 29 3.46 23.04 34.36
N SER A 30 3.84 22.87 33.09
CA SER A 30 2.91 22.36 32.08
C SER A 30 2.56 20.94 32.51
N GLY A 31 1.59 20.85 33.42
CA GLY A 31 1.05 19.62 33.94
C GLY A 31 0.38 18.93 32.78
N SER A 32 1.13 18.06 32.13
CA SER A 32 0.58 17.00 31.28
C SER A 32 -0.28 16.15 32.19
N ALA A 33 -1.55 16.55 32.31
CA ALA A 33 -2.52 15.85 33.14
C ALA A 33 -2.58 14.41 32.64
N ALA A 34 -1.99 13.50 33.42
CA ALA A 34 -1.91 12.11 33.06
C ALA A 34 -3.32 11.63 32.79
N VAL A 35 -3.61 11.24 31.55
CA VAL A 35 -4.97 10.85 31.13
C VAL A 35 -5.34 9.57 31.86
N THR A 36 -6.01 9.74 33.01
CA THR A 36 -6.43 8.68 33.91
C THR A 36 -7.35 7.73 33.16
N GLY A 37 -6.90 6.48 33.00
CA GLY A 37 -7.60 5.43 32.23
C GLY A 37 -6.84 4.87 31.02
N VAL A 38 -5.63 5.34 30.71
CA VAL A 38 -4.71 4.63 29.80
C VAL A 38 -3.81 3.70 30.62
N PRO A 39 -3.88 2.36 30.45
CA PRO A 39 -3.01 1.45 31.19
C PRO A 39 -1.55 1.59 30.72
N LYS A 40 -0.62 1.53 31.67
CA LYS A 40 0.82 1.49 31.40
C LYS A 40 1.15 0.21 30.64
N LEU A 41 1.85 0.35 29.52
CA LEU A 41 2.15 -0.75 28.62
C LEU A 41 3.48 -1.43 29.01
N ALA A 42 3.50 -2.75 29.09
CA ALA A 42 4.71 -3.56 29.22
C ALA A 42 5.09 -4.23 27.89
N ALA A 43 6.36 -4.65 27.77
CA ALA A 43 6.85 -5.37 26.59
C ALA A 43 6.17 -6.76 26.42
N SER A 44 5.60 -7.34 27.49
CA SER A 44 4.69 -8.49 27.43
C SER A 44 3.40 -8.17 26.67
N ASP A 45 2.77 -7.02 26.96
CA ASP A 45 1.48 -6.64 26.36
C ASP A 45 1.64 -6.33 24.86
N VAL A 46 2.74 -5.67 24.48
CA VAL A 46 3.12 -5.47 23.08
C VAL A 46 3.27 -6.81 22.37
N ARG A 47 4.00 -7.77 22.97
CA ARG A 47 4.18 -9.11 22.39
C ARG A 47 2.85 -9.86 22.26
N ALA A 48 2.01 -9.82 23.29
CA ALA A 48 0.69 -10.46 23.28
C ALA A 48 -0.24 -9.82 22.23
N LEU A 49 -0.23 -8.49 22.07
CA LEU A 49 -0.97 -7.80 21.01
C LEU A 49 -0.49 -8.25 19.64
N LEU A 50 0.83 -8.18 19.36
CA LEU A 50 1.39 -8.59 18.07
C LEU A 50 1.09 -10.06 17.74
N TYR A 51 1.21 -10.96 18.71
CA TYR A 51 0.88 -12.37 18.55
C TYR A 51 -0.61 -12.59 18.23
N ARG A 52 -1.53 -11.91 18.94
CA ARG A 52 -2.97 -11.97 18.61
C ARG A 52 -3.23 -11.46 17.19
N CYS A 53 -2.63 -10.35 16.80
CA CYS A 53 -2.78 -9.83 15.44
C CYS A 53 -2.19 -10.80 14.39
N GLU A 54 -1.10 -11.52 14.71
CA GLU A 54 -0.55 -12.53 13.80
C GLU A 54 -1.47 -13.74 13.66
N ALA A 55 -1.95 -14.29 14.77
CA ALA A 55 -2.89 -15.41 14.76
C ALA A 55 -4.15 -15.08 13.93
N ARG A 56 -4.73 -13.89 14.10
CA ARG A 56 -5.88 -13.41 13.30
C ARG A 56 -5.54 -13.30 11.81
N ALA A 57 -4.33 -12.80 11.48
CA ALA A 57 -3.86 -12.69 10.10
C ALA A 57 -3.56 -14.05 9.43
N GLN A 58 -3.12 -15.05 10.21
CA GLN A 58 -2.86 -16.41 9.74
C GLN A 58 -4.16 -17.22 9.58
N ALA A 59 -5.14 -17.01 10.47
CA ALA A 59 -6.45 -17.65 10.46
C ALA A 59 -7.48 -16.99 9.51
N ASP A 60 -7.05 -16.07 8.64
CA ASP A 60 -7.89 -15.31 7.70
C ASP A 60 -9.04 -14.49 8.33
N ASP A 61 -8.99 -14.22 9.64
CA ASP A 61 -9.98 -13.41 10.35
C ASP A 61 -9.77 -11.92 10.10
N VAL A 62 -10.31 -11.44 8.98
CA VAL A 62 -10.26 -10.02 8.58
C VAL A 62 -10.92 -9.10 9.63
N LYS A 63 -11.99 -9.54 10.29
CA LYS A 63 -12.71 -8.71 11.28
C LYS A 63 -11.87 -8.56 12.54
N GLY A 64 -11.48 -9.68 13.16
CA GLY A 64 -10.64 -9.68 14.36
C GLY A 64 -9.25 -9.10 14.12
N PHE A 65 -8.74 -9.08 12.88
CA PHE A 65 -7.55 -8.31 12.54
C PHE A 65 -7.80 -6.80 12.47
N ARG A 66 -8.91 -6.34 11.88
CA ARG A 66 -9.23 -4.88 11.88
C ARG A 66 -9.36 -4.35 13.30
N ASP A 67 -9.91 -5.15 14.22
CA ASP A 67 -9.93 -4.84 15.65
C ASP A 67 -8.54 -4.74 16.31
N CYS A 68 -7.49 -5.24 15.67
CA CYS A 68 -6.09 -5.08 16.09
C CYS A 68 -5.45 -3.74 15.65
N LEU A 69 -6.10 -2.98 14.77
CA LEU A 69 -5.60 -1.72 14.20
C LEU A 69 -6.30 -0.48 14.77
N THR A 70 -5.66 0.68 14.67
CA THR A 70 -6.34 1.98 14.87
C THR A 70 -7.33 2.27 13.74
N ARG A 71 -8.42 3.00 14.03
CA ARG A 71 -9.42 3.40 13.00
C ARG A 71 -8.80 4.20 11.85
N ALA A 72 -7.70 4.91 12.11
CA ALA A 72 -6.95 5.64 11.08
C ALA A 72 -6.19 4.67 10.16
N SER A 73 -5.57 3.63 10.73
CA SER A 73 -4.87 2.57 10.00
C SER A 73 -5.83 1.73 9.16
N GLU A 74 -7.00 1.37 9.71
CA GLU A 74 -8.07 0.69 8.97
C GLU A 74 -8.46 1.48 7.71
N ARG A 75 -8.90 2.73 7.90
CA ARG A 75 -9.34 3.60 6.79
C ARG A 75 -8.24 3.84 5.76
N ARG A 76 -6.98 3.97 6.19
CA ARG A 76 -5.84 4.14 5.27
C ARG A 76 -5.59 2.87 4.45
N LEU A 77 -5.71 1.68 5.04
CA LEU A 77 -5.62 0.42 4.31
C LEU A 77 -6.78 0.23 3.33
N ASP A 78 -8.02 0.51 3.74
CA ASP A 78 -9.19 0.41 2.85
C ASP A 78 -9.05 1.32 1.61
N GLN A 79 -8.64 2.58 1.80
CA GLN A 79 -8.34 3.51 0.70
C GLN A 79 -7.25 2.97 -0.24
N GLN A 80 -6.21 2.36 0.32
CA GLN A 80 -5.09 1.80 -0.43
C GLN A 80 -5.50 0.57 -1.24
N PHE A 81 -6.23 -0.37 -0.64
CA PHE A 81 -6.75 -1.54 -1.34
C PHE A 81 -7.77 -1.15 -2.42
N ALA A 82 -8.66 -0.19 -2.17
CA ALA A 82 -9.58 0.33 -3.18
C ALA A 82 -8.83 0.97 -4.38
N SER A 83 -7.79 1.77 -4.11
CA SER A 83 -6.93 2.38 -5.15
C SER A 83 -6.22 1.32 -6.00
N VAL A 84 -5.63 0.29 -5.37
CA VAL A 84 -4.98 -0.81 -6.08
C VAL A 84 -5.99 -1.65 -6.86
N GLN A 85 -7.12 -2.01 -6.25
CA GLN A 85 -8.17 -2.78 -6.90
C GLN A 85 -8.72 -2.05 -8.14
N LYS A 86 -8.97 -0.74 -8.06
CA LYS A 86 -9.36 0.10 -9.21
C LYS A 86 -8.35 0.00 -10.36
N ARG A 87 -7.04 0.08 -10.06
CA ARG A 87 -5.97 -0.06 -11.07
C ARG A 87 -5.88 -1.47 -11.66
N LEU A 88 -6.11 -2.51 -10.86
CA LEU A 88 -6.15 -3.89 -11.34
C LEU A 88 -7.38 -4.16 -12.22
N SER A 89 -8.55 -3.62 -11.87
CA SER A 89 -9.74 -3.68 -12.72
C SER A 89 -9.54 -2.92 -14.04
N GLN A 90 -8.87 -1.75 -14.02
CA GLN A 90 -8.47 -1.05 -15.25
C GLN A 90 -7.50 -1.87 -16.12
N ALA A 91 -6.65 -2.72 -15.53
CA ALA A 91 -5.83 -3.66 -16.30
C ALA A 91 -6.69 -4.79 -16.92
N ALA A 92 -7.68 -5.32 -16.18
CA ALA A 92 -8.60 -6.33 -16.69
C ALA A 92 -9.39 -5.84 -17.91
N LEU A 93 -9.89 -4.60 -17.87
CA LEU A 93 -10.60 -3.96 -18.99
C LEU A 93 -9.78 -3.89 -20.30
N VAL A 94 -8.44 -3.92 -20.22
CA VAL A 94 -7.56 -3.96 -21.40
C VAL A 94 -7.27 -5.41 -21.85
N VAL A 95 -7.18 -6.35 -20.92
CA VAL A 95 -6.82 -7.76 -21.20
C VAL A 95 -8.03 -8.58 -21.68
N ASP A 96 -9.21 -8.37 -21.10
CA ASP A 96 -10.39 -9.21 -21.36
C ASP A 96 -10.96 -9.08 -22.78
N PRO A 97 -11.00 -7.90 -23.45
CA PRO A 97 -11.41 -7.80 -24.85
C PRO A 97 -10.50 -8.61 -25.79
N ILE A 98 -9.19 -8.65 -25.49
CA ILE A 98 -8.21 -9.43 -26.25
C ILE A 98 -8.43 -10.93 -26.03
N ALA A 99 -8.75 -11.34 -24.79
CA ALA A 99 -9.12 -12.73 -24.48
C ALA A 99 -10.42 -13.15 -25.18
N ARG A 100 -11.43 -12.27 -25.25
CA ARG A 100 -12.66 -12.52 -26.03
C ARG A 100 -12.37 -12.66 -27.52
N ARG A 101 -11.57 -11.76 -28.11
CA ARG A 101 -11.17 -11.83 -29.53
C ARG A 101 -10.36 -13.10 -29.84
N ALA A 102 -9.41 -13.44 -28.99
CA ALA A 102 -8.63 -14.67 -29.07
C ALA A 102 -9.51 -15.94 -29.04
N ASN A 103 -10.56 -15.94 -28.21
CA ASN A 103 -11.53 -17.02 -28.16
C ASN A 103 -12.50 -17.03 -29.37
N ALA A 104 -12.72 -15.91 -30.04
CA ALA A 104 -13.51 -15.84 -31.27
C ALA A 104 -12.77 -16.36 -32.52
N LEU A 105 -11.44 -16.59 -32.43
CA LEU A 105 -10.67 -17.16 -33.53
C LEU A 105 -11.05 -18.62 -33.81
N ALA A 106 -11.17 -18.95 -35.09
CA ALA A 106 -11.36 -20.32 -35.57
C ALA A 106 -10.16 -21.23 -35.22
N PRO A 107 -10.32 -22.57 -35.11
CA PRO A 107 -9.24 -23.47 -34.67
C PRO A 107 -7.95 -23.38 -35.52
N ASP A 108 -8.08 -23.23 -36.84
CA ASP A 108 -6.94 -23.08 -37.77
C ASP A 108 -6.17 -21.77 -37.55
N GLN A 109 -6.87 -20.71 -37.13
CA GLN A 109 -6.29 -19.42 -36.81
C GLN A 109 -5.63 -19.46 -35.44
N ARG A 110 -6.27 -20.08 -34.44
CA ARG A 110 -5.70 -20.30 -33.11
C ARG A 110 -4.36 -21.04 -33.18
N ALA A 111 -4.23 -22.07 -34.02
CA ALA A 111 -2.97 -22.79 -34.24
C ALA A 111 -1.84 -21.84 -34.71
N LYS A 112 -2.14 -20.94 -35.64
CA LYS A 112 -1.18 -19.94 -36.17
C LYS A 112 -0.76 -18.88 -35.15
N VAL A 113 -1.56 -18.67 -34.08
CA VAL A 113 -1.28 -17.69 -33.01
C VAL A 113 -1.08 -18.34 -31.63
N ALA A 114 -0.80 -19.65 -31.56
CA ALA A 114 -0.74 -20.40 -30.31
C ALA A 114 0.24 -19.80 -29.28
N LYS A 115 1.37 -19.24 -29.73
CA LYS A 115 2.36 -18.55 -28.88
C LYS A 115 1.79 -17.28 -28.23
N GLN A 116 0.98 -16.52 -28.97
CA GLN A 116 0.28 -15.33 -28.47
C GLN A 116 -0.85 -15.71 -27.51
N LEU A 117 -1.57 -16.81 -27.76
CA LEU A 117 -2.58 -17.35 -26.85
C LEU A 117 -1.97 -17.80 -25.52
N LEU A 118 -0.84 -18.52 -25.55
CA LEU A 118 -0.11 -18.91 -24.35
C LEU A 118 0.37 -17.69 -23.54
N ALA A 119 0.93 -16.68 -24.23
CA ALA A 119 1.34 -15.43 -23.60
C ALA A 119 0.16 -14.68 -22.95
N LEU A 120 -1.02 -14.69 -23.57
CA LEU A 120 -2.25 -14.09 -23.04
C LEU A 120 -2.77 -14.86 -21.82
N SER A 121 -2.74 -16.19 -21.84
CA SER A 121 -3.08 -17.03 -20.68
C SER A 121 -2.17 -16.76 -19.49
N MET A 122 -0.85 -16.66 -19.72
CA MET A 122 0.13 -16.27 -18.70
C MET A 122 -0.10 -14.84 -18.18
N LEU A 123 -0.53 -13.92 -19.04
CA LEU A 123 -0.89 -12.55 -18.67
C LEU A 123 -2.09 -12.51 -17.72
N ARG A 124 -3.15 -13.27 -18.04
CA ARG A 124 -4.36 -13.43 -17.20
C ARG A 124 -4.05 -14.10 -15.87
N LEU A 125 -3.21 -15.14 -15.86
CA LEU A 125 -2.74 -15.78 -14.63
C LEU A 125 -1.97 -14.80 -13.74
N ARG A 126 -1.10 -13.97 -14.32
CA ARG A 126 -0.34 -12.96 -13.58
C ARG A 126 -1.25 -11.87 -13.00
N LEU A 127 -2.24 -11.40 -13.76
CA LEU A 127 -3.24 -10.44 -13.28
C LEU A 127 -4.08 -11.02 -12.13
N SER A 128 -4.62 -12.23 -12.29
CA SER A 128 -5.35 -12.95 -11.23
C SER A 128 -4.49 -13.18 -9.98
N THR A 129 -3.20 -13.48 -10.16
CA THR A 129 -2.25 -13.62 -9.06
C THR A 129 -2.00 -12.30 -8.35
N MET A 130 -1.90 -11.17 -9.07
CA MET A 130 -1.80 -9.85 -8.46
C MET A 130 -3.06 -9.48 -7.68
N MET A 131 -4.27 -9.75 -8.21
CA MET A 131 -5.53 -9.54 -7.50
C MET A 131 -5.63 -10.36 -6.21
N ARG A 132 -5.18 -11.63 -6.20
CA ARG A 132 -5.12 -12.45 -4.99
C ARG A 132 -4.06 -11.97 -3.98
N ARG A 133 -2.91 -11.50 -4.47
CA ARG A 133 -1.77 -11.07 -3.65
C ARG A 133 -1.90 -9.64 -3.10
N VAL A 134 -2.72 -8.77 -3.69
CA VAL A 134 -3.09 -7.48 -3.10
C VAL A 134 -4.42 -7.61 -2.37
N SER A 135 -4.40 -8.45 -1.35
CA SER A 135 -5.46 -8.60 -0.37
C SER A 135 -4.97 -8.10 0.98
N TRP A 136 -5.91 -7.78 1.89
CA TRP A 136 -5.64 -7.55 3.30
C TRP A 136 -4.65 -8.61 3.82
N LYS A 137 -5.04 -9.90 3.83
CA LYS A 137 -4.24 -11.10 4.20
C LYS A 137 -2.73 -10.99 3.93
N ALA A 138 -2.33 -10.69 2.70
CA ALA A 138 -0.91 -10.67 2.29
C ALA A 138 -0.10 -9.50 2.88
N HIS A 139 -0.76 -8.41 3.26
CA HIS A 139 -0.16 -7.30 4.01
C HIS A 139 -0.19 -7.56 5.53
N LEU A 140 -1.26 -8.17 6.05
CA LEU A 140 -1.40 -8.46 7.49
C LEU A 140 -0.28 -9.38 7.98
N ALA A 141 -0.02 -10.49 7.30
CA ALA A 141 1.05 -11.42 7.65
C ALA A 141 2.46 -10.78 7.63
N LYS A 142 2.67 -9.67 6.89
CA LYS A 142 3.94 -8.93 6.85
C LYS A 142 4.08 -7.85 7.93
N ILE A 143 2.97 -7.41 8.50
CA ILE A 143 2.92 -6.46 9.62
C ILE A 143 3.02 -7.24 10.92
N ALA A 144 2.24 -8.32 11.04
CA ALA A 144 2.06 -9.03 12.29
C ALA A 144 3.19 -10.02 12.62
N LYS A 145 3.96 -10.51 11.64
CA LYS A 145 4.96 -11.58 11.81
C LYS A 145 5.84 -11.42 13.06
N ALA A 146 5.61 -12.27 14.07
CA ALA A 146 6.16 -12.18 15.42
C ALA A 146 6.53 -13.53 16.08
N PRO A 147 7.31 -14.42 15.43
CA PRO A 147 8.05 -15.48 16.14
C PRO A 147 9.55 -15.18 16.33
N ARG A 148 10.07 -14.04 15.82
CA ARG A 148 11.50 -13.65 15.88
C ARG A 148 11.73 -12.18 16.21
N SER A 149 10.77 -11.55 16.87
CA SER A 149 10.84 -10.11 17.17
C SER A 149 10.89 -9.82 18.66
N GLU A 150 12.08 -9.52 19.14
CA GLU A 150 12.32 -8.90 20.43
C GLU A 150 11.78 -7.46 20.41
N VAL A 151 10.97 -7.13 21.41
CA VAL A 151 10.63 -5.75 21.76
C VAL A 151 11.75 -5.26 22.68
N ILE A 152 12.68 -4.46 22.12
CA ILE A 152 13.93 -4.09 22.80
C ILE A 152 13.88 -2.71 23.46
N ALA A 153 12.88 -1.89 23.14
CA ALA A 153 12.59 -0.63 23.80
C ALA A 153 11.09 -0.32 23.71
N LEU A 154 10.57 0.40 24.69
CA LEU A 154 9.18 0.83 24.77
C LEU A 154 9.11 2.22 25.42
N GLU A 155 8.50 3.17 24.71
CA GLU A 155 8.24 4.54 25.13
C GLU A 155 6.72 4.74 25.12
N GLN A 156 6.13 5.25 26.20
CA GLN A 156 4.70 5.59 26.25
C GLN A 156 4.54 7.06 26.58
N LYS A 157 3.69 7.75 25.81
CA LYS A 157 3.24 9.12 26.08
C LYS A 157 1.73 9.20 25.88
N ASP A 158 1.01 9.39 26.98
CA ASP A 158 -0.45 9.48 27.01
C ASP A 158 -1.11 8.29 26.30
N ARG A 159 -1.94 8.55 25.28
CA ARG A 159 -2.63 7.54 24.45
C ARG A 159 -1.77 6.95 23.32
N HIS A 160 -0.49 7.24 23.27
CA HIS A 160 0.43 6.74 22.24
C HIS A 160 1.59 5.98 22.87
N ALA A 161 2.06 4.94 22.19
CA ALA A 161 3.30 4.26 22.54
C ALA A 161 4.13 3.99 21.29
N LYS A 162 5.45 4.00 21.44
CA LYS A 162 6.42 3.56 20.45
C LYS A 162 7.19 2.38 21.00
N PHE A 163 7.36 1.34 20.20
CA PHE A 163 8.19 0.21 20.57
C PHE A 163 9.18 -0.11 19.47
N LYS A 164 10.41 -0.47 19.86
CA LYS A 164 11.48 -0.84 18.94
C LYS A 164 11.48 -2.35 18.76
N LYS A 165 11.29 -2.80 17.52
CA LYS A 165 11.23 -4.21 17.12
C LYS A 165 12.52 -4.57 16.40
N ARG A 166 13.23 -5.57 16.92
CA ARG A 166 14.33 -6.23 16.22
C ARG A 166 13.79 -7.36 15.34
N PHE A 167 14.34 -7.59 14.15
CA PHE A 167 14.03 -8.77 13.33
C PHE A 167 15.19 -9.16 12.42
N LYS A 168 15.42 -10.46 12.22
CA LYS A 168 16.41 -10.98 11.27
C LYS A 168 15.79 -11.14 9.88
N ALA A 169 16.39 -10.51 8.86
CA ALA A 169 15.99 -10.63 7.45
C ALA A 169 17.24 -10.66 6.56
N GLY A 170 17.35 -11.68 5.67
CA GLY A 170 18.50 -11.83 4.78
C GLY A 170 19.84 -11.92 5.51
N GLY A 171 19.90 -12.65 6.64
CA GLY A 171 21.08 -12.75 7.50
C GLY A 171 21.33 -11.53 8.40
N LYS A 172 20.81 -10.34 8.05
CA LYS A 172 21.03 -9.09 8.78
C LYS A 172 20.00 -8.88 9.90
N VAL A 173 20.46 -8.35 11.03
CA VAL A 173 19.60 -7.84 12.11
C VAL A 173 19.13 -6.44 11.70
N ASN A 174 17.83 -6.22 11.66
CA ASN A 174 17.20 -4.94 11.39
C ASN A 174 16.43 -4.49 12.63
N GLU A 175 16.39 -3.20 12.89
CA GLU A 175 15.67 -2.62 14.02
C GLU A 175 14.79 -1.47 13.53
N THR A 176 13.50 -1.52 13.85
CA THR A 176 12.53 -0.49 13.43
C THR A 176 11.63 -0.08 14.58
N TRP A 177 11.31 1.21 14.64
CA TRP A 177 10.29 1.73 15.54
C TRP A 177 8.89 1.50 14.96
N HIS A 178 7.96 1.14 15.84
CA HIS A 178 6.56 0.95 15.53
C HIS A 178 5.70 1.72 16.54
N THR A 179 4.53 2.17 16.10
CA THR A 179 3.59 2.95 16.88
C THR A 179 2.37 2.11 17.28
N LEU A 180 1.86 2.40 18.47
CA LEU A 180 0.59 1.93 19.01
C LEU A 180 -0.20 3.16 19.47
N ALA A 181 -1.54 3.06 19.42
CA ALA A 181 -2.41 4.04 20.05
C ALA A 181 -3.49 3.32 20.89
N TYR A 182 -3.93 3.98 21.95
CA TYR A 182 -5.00 3.52 22.81
C TYR A 182 -6.35 4.01 22.28
N GLU A 183 -7.11 3.12 21.65
CA GLU A 183 -8.41 3.41 21.04
C GLU A 183 -9.46 2.39 21.49
N ARG A 184 -10.66 2.89 21.86
CA ARG A 184 -11.80 2.06 22.29
C ARG A 184 -11.44 1.10 23.45
N GLY A 185 -10.73 1.59 24.46
CA GLY A 185 -10.36 0.79 25.65
C GLY A 185 -9.28 -0.28 25.41
N ALA A 186 -8.59 -0.27 24.26
CA ALA A 186 -7.53 -1.22 23.95
C ALA A 186 -6.34 -0.56 23.26
N TRP A 187 -5.15 -1.10 23.48
CA TRP A 187 -3.97 -0.76 22.69
C TRP A 187 -4.04 -1.44 21.32
N ARG A 188 -3.88 -0.64 20.26
CA ARG A 188 -4.01 -1.07 18.86
C ARG A 188 -2.79 -0.65 18.05
N VAL A 189 -2.50 -1.39 16.98
CA VAL A 189 -1.37 -1.10 16.09
C VAL A 189 -1.69 0.13 15.26
N ASP A 190 -0.87 1.17 15.40
CA ASP A 190 -0.94 2.36 14.57
C ASP A 190 0.07 2.25 13.42
N LEU A 191 -0.45 2.00 12.23
CA LEU A 191 0.30 1.97 10.98
C LEU A 191 0.53 3.38 10.43
N VAL A 192 -0.33 4.35 10.73
CA VAL A 192 -0.23 5.71 10.18
C VAL A 192 0.95 6.47 10.79
N GLY A 193 1.15 6.35 12.12
CA GLY A 193 2.35 6.86 12.79
C GLY A 193 3.65 6.10 12.47
N ASN A 194 3.60 5.03 11.66
CA ASN A 194 4.75 4.20 11.35
C ASN A 194 5.40 4.59 10.00
N PRO A 195 6.63 5.15 10.00
CA PRO A 195 7.28 5.58 8.75
C PRO A 195 7.61 4.41 7.81
N GLU A 196 7.85 3.20 8.33
CA GLU A 196 8.09 2.01 7.51
C GLU A 196 6.82 1.53 6.80
N PHE A 197 5.64 1.77 7.39
CA PHE A 197 4.38 1.49 6.72
C PHE A 197 4.15 2.43 5.53
N ALA A 198 4.44 3.72 5.67
CA ALA A 198 4.38 4.69 4.57
C ALA A 198 5.31 4.29 3.41
N LYS A 199 6.57 3.93 3.70
CA LYS A 199 7.51 3.39 2.70
C LYS A 199 6.98 2.14 2.00
N ARG A 200 6.41 1.20 2.75
CA ARG A 200 5.82 -0.06 2.23
C ARG A 200 4.59 0.19 1.35
N ILE A 201 3.74 1.17 1.69
CA ILE A 201 2.63 1.62 0.83
C ILE A 201 3.18 2.16 -0.50
N VAL A 202 4.12 3.11 -0.46
CA VAL A 202 4.66 3.72 -1.69
C VAL A 202 5.34 2.67 -2.58
N ALA A 203 6.08 1.74 -1.97
CA ALA A 203 6.67 0.61 -2.70
C ALA A 203 5.62 -0.32 -3.32
N LEU A 204 4.52 -0.61 -2.61
CA LEU A 204 3.39 -1.38 -3.14
C LEU A 204 2.74 -0.64 -4.31
N GLU A 205 2.36 0.63 -4.14
CA GLU A 205 1.74 1.43 -5.19
C GLU A 205 2.62 1.50 -6.44
N LYS A 206 3.94 1.68 -6.27
CA LYS A 206 4.91 1.69 -7.37
C LYS A 206 4.98 0.33 -8.08
N ALA A 207 5.03 -0.78 -7.33
CA ALA A 207 5.08 -2.14 -7.89
C ALA A 207 3.76 -2.56 -8.57
N VAL A 208 2.61 -2.14 -8.03
CA VAL A 208 1.29 -2.31 -8.65
C VAL A 208 1.21 -1.48 -9.93
N ARG A 209 1.62 -0.22 -9.89
CA ARG A 209 1.59 0.69 -11.05
C ARG A 209 2.47 0.18 -12.19
N SER A 210 3.73 -0.15 -11.91
CA SER A 210 4.64 -0.72 -12.93
C SER A 210 4.17 -2.08 -13.43
N GLY A 211 3.61 -2.92 -12.55
CA GLY A 211 2.97 -4.18 -12.92
C GLY A 211 1.79 -3.99 -13.87
N VAL A 212 0.87 -3.07 -13.57
CA VAL A 212 -0.29 -2.72 -14.42
C VAL A 212 0.16 -2.16 -15.76
N THR A 213 1.10 -1.21 -15.79
CA THR A 213 1.65 -0.65 -17.04
C THR A 213 2.32 -1.74 -17.89
N ALA A 214 3.10 -2.63 -17.29
CA ALA A 214 3.72 -3.75 -18.00
C ALA A 214 2.68 -4.77 -18.51
N LEU A 215 1.60 -5.01 -17.77
CA LEU A 215 0.47 -5.85 -18.22
C LEU A 215 -0.25 -5.20 -19.41
N GLN A 216 -0.54 -3.89 -19.34
CA GLN A 216 -1.22 -3.13 -20.40
C GLN A 216 -0.37 -3.04 -21.68
N ALA A 217 0.94 -2.77 -21.57
CA ALA A 217 1.85 -2.73 -22.71
C ALA A 217 1.95 -4.11 -23.41
N ARG A 218 2.04 -5.20 -22.63
CA ARG A 218 2.02 -6.58 -23.16
C ARG A 218 0.67 -6.94 -23.78
N ALA A 219 -0.43 -6.49 -23.18
CA ALA A 219 -1.77 -6.66 -23.74
C ALA A 219 -1.87 -5.96 -25.10
N ALA A 220 -1.50 -4.68 -25.21
CA ALA A 220 -1.51 -3.93 -26.46
C ALA A 220 -0.67 -4.61 -27.56
N ALA A 221 0.54 -5.05 -27.23
CA ALA A 221 1.42 -5.77 -28.17
C ALA A 221 0.85 -7.13 -28.61
N LEU A 222 0.13 -7.85 -27.74
CA LEU A 222 -0.59 -9.08 -28.12
C LEU A 222 -1.81 -8.77 -29.01
N GLY A 223 -2.53 -7.67 -28.73
CA GLY A 223 -3.65 -7.21 -29.56
C GLY A 223 -3.23 -6.86 -30.99
N THR A 224 -2.13 -6.13 -31.17
CA THR A 224 -1.59 -5.81 -32.50
C THR A 224 -1.05 -7.05 -33.21
N ALA A 225 -0.36 -7.95 -32.51
CA ALA A 225 0.12 -9.21 -33.07
C ALA A 225 -1.01 -10.13 -33.55
N LEU A 226 -2.11 -10.22 -32.79
CA LEU A 226 -3.31 -10.99 -33.18
C LEU A 226 -3.97 -10.37 -34.42
N ALA A 227 -4.20 -9.05 -34.45
CA ALA A 227 -4.77 -8.37 -35.61
C ALA A 227 -3.90 -8.50 -36.88
N GLY A 228 -2.57 -8.45 -36.73
CA GLY A 228 -1.61 -8.68 -37.83
C GLY A 228 -1.56 -10.13 -38.34
N ALA A 229 -1.91 -11.10 -37.50
CA ALA A 229 -2.04 -12.50 -37.92
C ALA A 229 -3.37 -12.76 -38.66
N GLU A 230 -4.47 -12.17 -38.19
CA GLU A 230 -5.78 -12.23 -38.85
C GLU A 230 -5.73 -11.68 -40.29
N SER A 231 -5.12 -10.50 -40.49
CA SER A 231 -5.05 -9.84 -41.80
C SER A 231 -4.22 -10.64 -42.82
N LYS A 232 -3.06 -11.18 -42.40
CA LYS A 232 -2.22 -12.04 -43.25
C LYS A 232 -2.94 -13.33 -43.65
N SER A 233 -3.80 -13.89 -42.80
CA SER A 233 -4.61 -15.07 -43.12
C SER A 233 -5.64 -14.76 -44.21
N LYS A 234 -6.36 -13.62 -44.13
CA LYS A 234 -7.33 -13.20 -45.14
C LYS A 234 -6.69 -12.94 -46.51
N SER A 235 -5.54 -12.25 -46.56
CA SER A 235 -4.85 -11.95 -47.82
C SER A 235 -4.37 -13.21 -48.56
N LYS A 236 -3.80 -14.20 -47.86
CA LYS A 236 -3.40 -15.47 -48.51
C LYS A 236 -4.61 -16.24 -49.08
N SER A 237 -5.75 -16.25 -48.39
CA SER A 237 -6.97 -16.88 -48.89
C SER A 237 -7.53 -16.17 -50.15
N LYS A 238 -7.52 -14.84 -50.18
CA LYS A 238 -7.96 -14.06 -51.36
C LYS A 238 -7.07 -14.29 -52.58
N VAL A 239 -5.76 -14.43 -52.38
CA VAL A 239 -4.81 -14.76 -53.47
C VAL A 239 -5.02 -16.18 -53.99
N LYS A 240 -5.18 -17.19 -53.12
CA LYS A 240 -5.48 -18.57 -53.57
C LYS A 240 -6.81 -18.68 -54.32
N ALA A 241 -7.84 -17.94 -53.92
CA ALA A 241 -9.12 -17.90 -54.63
C ALA A 241 -8.98 -17.29 -56.04
N LYS A 242 -8.26 -16.16 -56.18
CA LYS A 242 -8.03 -15.48 -57.48
C LYS A 242 -7.13 -16.27 -58.43
N ALA A 243 -6.26 -17.14 -57.91
CA ALA A 243 -5.45 -18.04 -58.74
C ALA A 243 -6.28 -19.19 -59.33
N LYS A 244 -7.22 -19.77 -58.57
CA LYS A 244 -8.07 -20.88 -59.06
C LYS A 244 -9.07 -20.48 -60.15
N THR A 245 -9.48 -19.21 -60.24
CA THR A 245 -10.40 -18.74 -61.29
C THR A 245 -9.73 -18.38 -62.61
N LYS A 246 -8.40 -18.22 -62.66
CA LYS A 246 -7.67 -17.92 -63.90
C LYS A 246 -7.18 -19.14 -64.68
N GLY A 247 -7.20 -20.33 -64.09
CA GLY A 247 -6.69 -21.58 -64.69
C GLY A 247 -7.77 -22.55 -65.19
N LYS A 248 -8.96 -22.06 -65.56
CA LYS A 248 -10.12 -22.90 -65.91
C LYS A 248 -10.83 -22.50 -67.21
N GLY A 249 -10.12 -21.77 -68.08
CA GLY A 249 -10.61 -21.26 -69.37
C GLY A 249 -9.49 -21.27 -70.40
N GLY A 250 -9.02 -22.47 -70.71
CA GLY A 250 -8.09 -22.82 -71.77
C GLY A 250 -8.45 -24.22 -72.26
#